data_AF-R9AUU2-F1
#
_entry.id   AF-R9AUU2-F1
#
_cell.length_a   1.000
_cell.length_b   1.000
_cell.length_c   1.000
_cell.angle_alpha   90.00
_cell.angle_beta   90.00
_cell.angle_gamma   90.00
#
_symmetry.space_group_name_H-M   'P 1'
#
loop_
_entity.id
_entity.type
_entity.pdbx_description
1 polymer ?
#
loop_
_entity_poly.entity_id
_entity_poly.type
_entity_poly.pdbx_seq_one_letter_code
_entity_poly.pdbx_strand_id
1 'polypeptide(L)'
;MANKCVSCNNCGHTGWSKNRGNFLITIVLLIFFFVPGVIYEIWRRTGLGVCSNCGSDRVVPLLACDTKDRNFQLDVMGIVIVTGSIVVGIMAVIFLCMIVYVGVERFIKTGSFLPPKSSEDLYSECFKDGMEHYQSLKQFPMMPDGKTLTMDRIEIYCKGSINGKYPR
;
A
#
# COMPACT_ATOMS: atom_id res chain seq x y z
N MET A 1 4.03 24.91 15.53
CA MET A 1 5.05 25.95 15.28
C MET A 1 5.40 26.59 16.63
N ALA A 2 6.36 26.03 17.37
CA ALA A 2 7.11 26.81 18.36
C ALA A 2 8.14 27.66 17.63
N ASN A 3 8.80 28.59 18.32
CA ASN A 3 9.43 29.81 17.80
C ASN A 3 8.49 31.01 17.74
N LYS A 4 7.61 31.15 18.74
CA LYS A 4 6.97 32.44 19.04
C LYS A 4 7.66 33.06 20.23
N CYS A 5 7.85 34.38 20.19
CA CYS A 5 8.35 35.13 21.33
C CYS A 5 7.33 35.08 22.46
N VAL A 6 7.74 34.54 23.61
CA VAL A 6 6.86 34.40 24.76
C VAL A 6 7.56 34.82 26.05
N SER A 7 6.78 35.41 26.95
CA SER A 7 7.18 35.65 28.34
C SER A 7 6.58 34.59 29.23
N CYS A 8 7.38 33.99 30.12
CA CYS A 8 6.90 32.99 31.06
C CYS A 8 6.44 33.64 32.36
N ASN A 9 5.18 33.40 32.76
CA ASN A 9 4.63 33.91 34.01
C ASN A 9 5.17 33.20 35.26
N ASN A 10 5.85 32.06 35.11
CA ASN A 10 6.37 31.28 36.23
C ASN A 10 7.81 31.67 36.63
N CYS A 11 8.68 31.93 35.65
CA CYS A 11 10.09 32.25 35.89
C CYS A 11 10.51 33.64 35.39
N GLY A 12 9.61 34.40 34.76
CA GLY A 12 9.89 35.74 34.22
C GLY A 12 10.81 35.75 32.99
N HIS A 13 11.25 34.59 32.50
CA HIS A 13 12.15 34.48 31.35
C HIS A 13 11.42 34.80 30.04
N THR A 14 11.97 35.73 29.26
CA THR A 14 11.50 36.09 27.92
C THR A 14 12.37 35.40 26.87
N GLY A 15 11.76 34.76 25.88
CA GLY A 15 12.53 34.09 24.84
C GLY A 15 11.67 33.27 23.88
N TRP A 16 12.36 32.46 23.07
CA TRP A 16 11.72 31.57 22.11
C TRP A 16 11.10 30.37 22.81
N SER A 17 9.82 30.14 22.51
CA SER A 17 9.10 28.94 22.96
C SER A 17 9.64 27.67 22.32
N LYS A 18 9.62 26.56 23.06
CA LYS A 18 9.94 25.20 22.58
C LYS A 18 8.62 24.42 22.34
N ASN A 19 8.63 23.44 21.43
CA ASN A 19 7.46 22.56 21.23
C ASN A 19 7.13 21.81 22.53
N ARG A 20 5.84 21.65 22.81
CA ARG A 20 5.34 20.87 23.95
C ARG A 20 5.51 19.37 23.71
N GLY A 21 5.77 18.60 24.77
CA GLY A 21 5.84 17.14 24.70
C GLY A 21 7.06 16.54 23.99
N ASN A 22 7.19 15.21 24.10
CA ASN A 22 8.32 14.45 23.61
C ASN A 22 8.03 13.86 22.22
N PHE A 23 9.00 13.95 21.31
CA PHE A 23 8.88 13.39 19.96
C PHE A 23 8.85 11.86 19.96
N LEU A 24 9.56 11.24 20.91
CA LEU A 24 9.58 9.78 21.03
C LEU A 24 8.19 9.21 21.28
N ILE A 25 7.35 9.93 22.04
CA ILE A 25 5.97 9.51 22.30
C ILE A 25 5.14 9.50 21.02
N THR A 26 5.33 10.49 20.13
CA THR A 26 4.66 10.53 18.81
C THR A 26 5.03 9.31 17.96
N ILE A 27 6.32 8.94 17.93
CA ILE A 27 6.80 7.80 17.15
C ILE A 27 6.19 6.49 17.66
N VAL A 28 6.23 6.27 18.97
CA VAL A 28 5.65 5.07 19.59
C VAL A 28 4.16 4.99 19.29
N LEU A 29 3.42 6.10 19.45
CA LEU A 29 1.98 6.13 19.16
C LEU A 29 1.70 5.82 17.69
N LEU A 30 2.44 6.41 16.75
CA LEU A 30 2.23 6.17 15.32
C LEU A 30 2.48 4.71 14.92
N ILE A 31 3.44 4.02 15.57
CA ILE A 31 3.74 2.61 15.30
C ILE A 31 2.61 1.69 15.79
N PHE A 32 2.09 1.93 16.99
CA PHE A 32 1.03 1.08 17.56
C PHE A 32 -0.36 1.44 17.05
N PHE A 33 -0.64 2.72 16.83
CA PHE A 33 -1.94 3.24 16.44
C PHE A 33 -1.82 4.58 15.69
N PHE A 34 -2.07 4.56 14.38
CA PHE A 34 -1.95 5.75 13.52
C PHE A 34 -2.81 6.94 14.01
N VAL A 35 -4.06 6.68 14.39
CA VAL A 35 -5.03 7.72 14.82
C VAL A 35 -4.55 8.52 16.04
N PRO A 36 -4.21 7.92 17.20
CA PRO A 36 -3.71 8.68 18.35
C PRO A 36 -2.34 9.31 18.09
N GLY A 37 -1.51 8.73 17.21
CA GLY A 37 -0.25 9.34 16.78
C GLY A 37 -0.45 10.68 16.09
N VAL A 38 -1.39 10.76 15.14
CA VAL A 38 -1.73 12.01 14.43
C VAL A 38 -2.36 13.03 15.37
N ILE A 39 -3.30 12.62 16.24
CA ILE A 39 -3.92 13.52 17.22
C ILE A 39 -2.86 14.11 18.16
N TYR A 40 -1.93 13.29 18.63
CA TYR A 40 -0.84 13.74 19.48
C TYR A 40 0.11 14.69 18.74
N GLU A 41 0.40 14.45 17.46
CA GLU A 41 1.24 15.33 16.66
C GLU A 41 0.58 16.71 16.43
N ILE A 42 -0.72 16.73 16.13
CA ILE A 42 -1.50 17.97 16.01
C ILE A 42 -1.46 18.72 17.34
N TRP A 43 -1.79 18.06 18.45
CA TRP A 43 -1.73 18.66 19.78
C TRP A 43 -0.32 19.21 20.02
N ARG A 44 0.73 18.43 19.83
CA ARG A 44 2.12 18.84 20.04
C ARG A 44 2.54 20.08 19.24
N ARG A 45 2.04 20.25 18.02
CA ARG A 45 2.39 21.38 17.14
C ARG A 45 1.50 22.61 17.35
N THR A 46 0.32 22.45 17.95
CA THR A 46 -0.65 23.54 18.21
C THR A 46 -0.34 24.26 19.53
N GLY A 47 -0.39 25.59 19.54
CA GLY A 47 -0.23 26.42 20.75
C GLY A 47 0.98 27.36 20.71
N LEU A 48 1.23 28.03 21.84
CA LEU A 48 2.35 28.96 22.04
C LEU A 48 3.67 28.24 22.41
N GLY A 49 3.62 26.93 22.68
CA GLY A 49 4.76 26.15 23.16
C GLY A 49 5.01 26.30 24.67
N VAL A 50 6.13 25.76 25.14
CA VAL A 50 6.59 25.83 26.53
C VAL A 50 7.78 26.76 26.67
N CYS A 51 7.97 27.33 27.86
CA CYS A 51 9.16 28.12 28.19
C CYS A 51 10.43 27.28 28.03
N SER A 52 11.46 27.80 27.35
CA SER A 52 12.74 27.13 27.15
C SER A 52 13.51 26.88 28.46
N ASN A 53 13.36 27.76 29.44
CA ASN A 53 14.10 27.71 30.70
C ASN A 53 13.47 26.75 31.73
N CYS A 54 12.14 26.84 31.92
CA CYS A 54 11.45 26.06 32.97
C CYS A 54 10.48 24.99 32.44
N GLY A 55 10.22 24.93 31.13
CA GLY A 55 9.28 23.97 30.55
C GLY A 55 7.80 24.22 30.87
N SER A 56 7.45 25.33 31.52
CA SER A 56 6.05 25.67 31.85
C SER A 56 5.24 26.07 30.61
N ASP A 57 3.99 25.62 30.56
CA ASP A 57 2.99 26.01 29.55
C ASP A 57 2.35 27.39 29.82
N ARG A 58 2.65 28.01 30.98
CA ARG A 58 2.12 29.33 31.36
C ARG A 58 2.92 30.46 30.71
N VAL A 59 2.75 30.60 29.40
CA VAL A 59 3.46 31.57 28.58
C VAL A 59 2.49 32.53 27.87
N VAL A 60 2.88 33.81 27.79
CA VAL A 60 2.10 34.90 27.18
C VAL A 60 2.86 35.40 25.94
N PRO A 61 2.18 35.65 24.80
CA PRO A 61 2.84 36.15 23.60
C PRO A 61 3.41 37.57 23.80
N LEU A 62 4.62 37.81 23.31
CA LEU A 62 5.23 39.13 23.22
C LEU A 62 5.46 39.51 21.74
N LEU A 63 5.40 40.81 21.43
CA LEU A 63 5.46 41.35 20.06
C LEU A 63 6.82 41.13 19.37
N ALA A 64 7.93 41.09 20.11
CA ALA A 64 9.25 40.84 19.53
C ALA A 64 10.25 40.30 20.57
N CYS A 65 11.04 39.30 20.16
CA CYS A 65 12.24 38.81 20.85
C CYS A 65 13.40 38.94 19.86
N ASP A 66 14.59 39.28 20.35
CA ASP A 66 15.78 39.40 19.50
C ASP A 66 16.17 38.03 18.89
N THR A 67 16.46 38.04 17.59
CA THR A 67 16.70 36.87 16.74
C THR A 67 18.20 36.61 16.58
N LYS A 68 18.86 36.03 17.59
CA LYS A 68 20.28 35.67 17.46
C LYS A 68 20.60 34.16 17.44
N ASP A 69 19.63 33.27 17.54
CA ASP A 69 19.90 31.83 17.48
C ASP A 69 18.82 31.09 16.68
N ARG A 70 18.83 31.28 15.36
CA ARG A 70 18.15 30.33 14.46
C ARG A 70 19.15 29.26 14.04
N ASN A 71 19.52 28.38 14.97
CA ASN A 71 20.08 27.10 14.56
C ASN A 71 18.98 26.35 13.79
N PHE A 72 19.23 26.24 12.49
CA PHE A 72 18.45 25.59 11.45
C PHE A 72 17.96 24.23 11.96
N GLN A 73 16.74 24.23 12.50
CA GLN A 73 16.13 23.05 13.07
C GLN A 73 15.75 22.17 11.87
N LEU A 74 16.57 21.15 11.60
CA LEU A 74 16.35 20.14 10.58
C LEU A 74 14.88 19.73 10.66
N ASP A 75 14.12 20.18 9.66
CA ASP A 75 12.68 20.28 9.76
C ASP A 75 12.10 18.90 10.04
N VAL A 76 11.17 18.82 10.98
CA VAL A 76 10.51 17.57 11.42
C VAL A 76 9.89 16.85 10.22
N MET A 77 9.55 17.61 9.17
CA MET A 77 9.13 17.12 7.86
C MET A 77 10.18 16.21 7.20
N GLY A 78 11.46 16.57 7.25
CA GLY A 78 12.54 15.80 6.63
C GLY A 78 12.78 14.45 7.31
N ILE A 79 12.74 14.41 8.64
CA ILE A 79 12.94 13.15 9.40
C ILE A 79 11.75 12.21 9.21
N VAL A 80 10.53 12.74 9.16
CA VAL A 80 9.31 11.94 8.93
C VAL A 80 9.28 11.36 7.51
N ILE A 81 9.71 12.11 6.50
CA ILE A 81 9.81 11.61 5.12
C ILE A 81 10.86 10.49 5.02
N VAL A 82 12.03 10.67 5.63
CA VAL A 82 13.12 9.68 5.61
C VAL A 82 12.71 8.39 6.35
N THR A 83 12.08 8.52 7.52
CA THR A 83 11.65 7.33 8.29
C THR A 83 10.47 6.61 7.65
N GLY A 84 9.48 7.34 7.11
CA GLY A 84 8.34 6.75 6.40
C GLY A 84 8.75 5.98 5.13
N SER A 85 9.69 6.52 4.36
CA SER A 85 10.18 5.87 3.13
C SER A 85 10.96 4.58 3.40
N ILE A 86 11.73 4.51 4.49
CA ILE A 86 12.42 3.28 4.90
C ILE A 86 11.40 2.18 5.25
N VAL A 87 10.36 2.50 6.02
CA VAL A 87 9.34 1.52 6.42
C VAL A 87 8.56 1.01 5.20
N VAL A 88 8.14 1.89 4.29
CA VAL A 88 7.46 1.50 3.05
C VAL A 88 8.36 0.65 2.17
N GLY A 89 9.65 0.99 2.06
CA GLY A 89 10.64 0.21 1.34
C GLY A 89 10.77 -1.22 1.89
N ILE A 90 10.90 -1.35 3.22
CA ILE A 90 11.00 -2.67 3.87
C ILE A 90 9.72 -3.49 3.64
N MET A 91 8.55 -2.88 3.77
CA MET A 91 7.28 -3.57 3.53
C MET A 91 7.13 -4.03 2.07
N ALA A 92 7.57 -3.22 1.10
CA ALA A 92 7.57 -3.60 -0.31
C ALA A 92 8.53 -4.77 -0.59
N VAL A 93 9.72 -4.77 0.02
CA VAL A 93 10.68 -5.88 -0.11
C VAL A 93 10.11 -7.16 0.48
N ILE A 94 9.51 -7.11 1.67
CA ILE A 94 8.87 -8.29 2.30
C ILE A 94 7.75 -8.83 1.41
N PHE A 95 6.92 -7.95 0.85
CA PHE A 95 5.82 -8.34 -0.04
C PHE A 95 6.33 -9.04 -1.31
N LEU A 96 7.39 -8.50 -1.94
CA LEU A 96 8.04 -9.13 -3.08
C LEU A 96 8.65 -10.49 -2.72
N CYS A 97 9.33 -10.60 -1.57
CA CYS A 97 9.85 -11.88 -1.08
C CYS A 97 8.73 -12.90 -0.86
N MET A 98 7.57 -12.49 -0.34
CA MET A 98 6.42 -13.38 -0.16
C MET A 98 5.86 -13.87 -1.49
N ILE A 99 5.74 -13.00 -2.50
CA ILE A 99 5.32 -13.40 -3.85
C ILE A 99 6.28 -14.45 -4.42
N VAL A 100 7.59 -14.21 -4.32
CA VAL A 100 8.61 -15.14 -4.81
C VAL A 100 8.54 -16.47 -4.04
N TYR A 101 8.42 -16.42 -2.71
CA TYR A 101 8.31 -17.62 -1.88
C TYR A 101 7.11 -18.49 -2.28
N VAL A 102 5.91 -17.88 -2.41
CA VAL A 102 4.69 -18.59 -2.82
C VAL A 102 4.83 -19.13 -4.25
N GLY A 103 5.45 -18.37 -5.15
CA GLY A 103 5.73 -18.81 -6.52
C GLY A 103 6.64 -20.04 -6.58
N VAL A 104 7.74 -20.03 -5.82
CA VAL A 104 8.67 -21.17 -5.72
C VAL A 104 7.98 -22.39 -5.10
N GLU A 105 7.21 -22.20 -4.03
CA GLU A 105 6.49 -23.31 -3.40
C GLU A 105 5.48 -23.96 -4.36
N ARG A 106 4.76 -23.14 -5.14
CA ARG A 106 3.84 -23.65 -6.17
C ARG A 106 4.57 -24.38 -7.29
N PHE A 107 5.73 -23.87 -7.70
CA PHE A 107 6.55 -24.51 -8.74
C PHE A 107 7.06 -25.88 -8.29
N ILE A 108 7.56 -26.01 -7.05
CA ILE A 108 8.03 -27.29 -6.51
C ILE A 108 6.89 -28.33 -6.45
N LYS A 109 5.67 -27.91 -6.10
CA LYS A 109 4.51 -28.80 -6.00
C LYS A 109 3.91 -29.20 -7.36
N THR A 110 3.88 -28.27 -8.32
CA THR A 110 3.06 -28.39 -9.55
C THR A 110 3.90 -28.48 -10.83
N GLY A 111 5.19 -28.15 -10.76
CA GLY A 111 6.08 -28.04 -11.92
C GLY A 111 5.86 -26.80 -12.80
N SER A 112 4.95 -25.89 -12.42
CA SER A 112 4.64 -24.67 -13.16
C SER A 112 4.45 -23.46 -12.24
N PHE A 113 4.80 -22.27 -12.75
CA PHE A 113 4.63 -20.99 -12.04
C PHE A 113 3.22 -20.39 -12.20
N LEU A 114 2.47 -20.88 -13.19
CA LEU A 114 1.13 -20.38 -13.51
C LEU A 114 0.08 -21.08 -12.64
N PRO A 115 -0.98 -20.38 -12.22
CA PRO A 115 -2.11 -21.05 -11.56
C PRO A 115 -2.66 -22.15 -12.48
N PRO A 116 -3.14 -23.28 -11.93
CA PRO A 116 -3.82 -24.29 -12.74
C PRO A 116 -4.97 -23.61 -13.48
N LYS A 117 -5.04 -23.80 -14.81
CA LYS A 117 -6.14 -23.27 -15.63
C LYS A 117 -7.47 -23.76 -15.06
N SER A 118 -8.43 -22.86 -14.93
CA SER A 118 -9.75 -23.23 -14.44
C SER A 118 -10.44 -24.17 -15.44
N SER A 119 -11.43 -24.92 -14.99
CA SER A 119 -12.26 -25.75 -15.88
C SER A 119 -12.93 -24.94 -16.98
N GLU A 120 -13.20 -23.66 -16.72
CA GLU A 120 -13.78 -22.72 -17.69
C GLU A 120 -12.76 -22.30 -18.75
N ASP A 121 -11.49 -22.06 -18.36
CA ASP A 121 -10.41 -21.77 -19.30
C ASP A 121 -10.13 -22.96 -20.22
N LEU A 122 -10.11 -24.18 -19.67
CA LEU A 122 -9.97 -25.42 -20.44
C LEU A 122 -11.12 -25.62 -21.42
N TYR A 123 -12.35 -25.30 -21.01
CA TYR A 123 -13.50 -25.31 -21.91
C TYR A 123 -13.34 -24.32 -23.07
N SER A 124 -12.91 -23.08 -22.77
CA SER A 124 -12.73 -22.04 -23.78
C SER A 124 -11.67 -22.39 -24.84
N GLU A 125 -10.56 -23.00 -24.42
CA GLU A 125 -9.51 -23.45 -25.35
C GLU A 125 -9.99 -24.61 -26.22
N CYS A 126 -10.69 -25.59 -25.64
CA CYS A 126 -11.25 -26.70 -26.38
C CYS A 126 -12.27 -26.21 -27.42
N PHE A 127 -13.12 -25.25 -27.02
CA PHE A 127 -14.15 -24.69 -27.89
C PHE A 127 -13.53 -23.96 -29.08
N LYS A 128 -12.46 -23.19 -28.86
CA LYS A 128 -11.72 -22.50 -29.92
C LYS A 128 -11.08 -23.49 -30.91
N ASP A 129 -10.37 -24.51 -30.43
CA ASP A 129 -9.73 -25.54 -31.28
C ASP A 129 -10.77 -26.33 -32.08
N GLY A 130 -11.93 -26.63 -31.48
CA GLY A 130 -13.05 -27.28 -32.17
C GLY A 130 -13.62 -26.43 -33.31
N MET A 131 -13.80 -25.13 -33.09
CA MET A 131 -14.26 -24.22 -34.15
C MET A 131 -13.27 -24.14 -35.31
N GLU A 132 -11.97 -24.01 -35.02
CA GLU A 132 -10.92 -23.97 -36.05
C GLU A 132 -10.91 -25.27 -36.89
N HIS A 133 -11.12 -26.42 -36.24
CA HIS A 133 -11.25 -27.71 -36.94
C HIS A 133 -12.43 -27.72 -37.92
N TYR A 134 -13.65 -27.39 -37.49
CA TYR A 134 -14.81 -27.40 -38.38
C TYR A 134 -14.79 -26.28 -39.43
N GLN A 135 -14.16 -25.15 -39.12
CA GLN A 135 -13.93 -24.08 -40.09
C GLN A 135 -13.01 -24.55 -41.22
N SER A 136 -11.95 -25.31 -40.90
CA SER A 136 -11.05 -25.88 -41.91
C SER A 136 -11.74 -26.89 -42.84
N LEU A 137 -12.73 -27.61 -42.31
CA LEU A 137 -13.55 -28.57 -43.06
C LEU A 137 -14.69 -27.91 -43.86
N LYS A 138 -14.85 -26.58 -43.77
CA LYS A 138 -15.99 -25.82 -44.34
C LYS A 138 -17.36 -26.32 -43.87
N GLN A 139 -17.43 -26.94 -42.70
CA GLN A 139 -18.65 -27.50 -42.12
C GLN A 139 -19.33 -26.54 -41.13
N PHE A 140 -19.18 -25.23 -41.32
CA PHE A 140 -19.74 -24.22 -40.42
C PHE A 140 -20.84 -23.44 -41.18
N PRO A 141 -22.06 -23.26 -40.62
CA PRO A 141 -22.51 -23.55 -39.24
C PRO A 141 -23.20 -24.91 -39.03
N MET A 142 -23.34 -25.72 -40.09
CA MET A 142 -24.08 -26.99 -40.06
C MET A 142 -23.19 -28.19 -40.40
N MET A 143 -23.39 -29.27 -39.64
CA MET A 143 -22.80 -30.58 -39.91
C MET A 143 -23.29 -31.11 -41.28
N PRO A 144 -22.54 -31.99 -41.97
CA PRO A 144 -23.00 -32.70 -43.18
C PRO A 144 -24.35 -33.42 -43.01
N ASP A 145 -24.74 -33.75 -41.78
CA ASP A 145 -26.03 -34.37 -41.46
C ASP A 145 -27.24 -33.41 -41.60
N GLY A 146 -27.00 -32.10 -41.70
CA GLY A 146 -28.02 -31.06 -41.89
C GLY A 146 -29.00 -30.85 -40.72
N LYS A 147 -28.87 -31.64 -39.64
CA LYS A 147 -29.78 -31.64 -38.47
C LYS A 147 -29.16 -31.05 -37.21
N THR A 148 -27.83 -31.02 -37.12
CA THR A 148 -27.08 -30.58 -35.93
C THR A 148 -26.18 -29.40 -36.27
N LEU A 149 -26.10 -28.45 -35.33
CA LEU A 149 -25.17 -27.34 -35.39
C LEU A 149 -23.79 -27.84 -34.97
N THR A 150 -22.74 -27.32 -35.61
CA THR A 150 -21.36 -27.63 -35.19
C THR A 150 -21.08 -27.19 -33.76
N MET A 151 -21.65 -26.07 -33.34
CA MET A 151 -21.49 -25.52 -32.00
C MET A 151 -22.00 -26.49 -30.93
N ASP A 152 -23.21 -27.03 -31.08
CA ASP A 152 -23.81 -27.96 -30.10
C ASP A 152 -22.95 -29.21 -29.89
N ARG A 153 -22.36 -29.74 -30.97
CA ARG A 153 -21.41 -30.85 -30.89
C ARG A 153 -20.14 -30.46 -30.14
N ILE A 154 -19.56 -29.30 -30.45
CA ILE A 154 -18.34 -28.83 -29.80
C ILE A 154 -18.56 -28.63 -28.30
N GLU A 155 -19.69 -28.05 -27.90
CA GLU A 155 -20.05 -27.85 -26.49
C GLU A 155 -20.11 -29.18 -25.73
N ILE A 156 -20.74 -30.21 -26.31
CA ILE A 156 -20.84 -31.54 -25.70
C ILE A 156 -19.47 -32.17 -25.47
N TYR A 157 -18.56 -32.10 -26.45
CA TYR A 157 -17.22 -32.68 -26.34
C TYR A 157 -16.29 -31.88 -25.43
N CYS A 158 -16.45 -30.55 -25.38
CA CYS A 158 -15.61 -29.69 -24.55
C CYS A 158 -16.06 -29.63 -23.09
N LYS A 159 -17.30 -30.02 -22.79
CA LYS A 159 -17.82 -30.11 -21.42
C LYS A 159 -17.10 -31.21 -20.63
N GLY A 160 -16.11 -30.80 -19.82
CA GLY A 160 -15.26 -31.70 -19.04
C GLY A 160 -13.90 -32.01 -19.66
N SER A 161 -13.45 -31.24 -20.65
CA SER A 161 -12.11 -31.39 -21.23
C SER A 161 -11.02 -31.14 -20.19
N ILE A 162 -10.08 -32.08 -20.09
CA ILE A 162 -8.97 -32.06 -19.11
C ILE A 162 -7.75 -31.30 -19.66
N ASN A 163 -7.65 -31.21 -20.99
CA ASN A 163 -6.44 -30.77 -21.69
C ASN A 163 -6.69 -29.52 -22.55
N GLY A 164 -7.95 -29.08 -22.68
CA GLY A 164 -8.33 -27.91 -23.49
C GLY A 164 -8.16 -28.10 -24.99
N LYS A 165 -8.09 -29.35 -25.48
CA LYS A 165 -7.98 -29.68 -26.91
C LYS A 165 -9.23 -30.41 -27.39
N TYR A 166 -9.64 -30.14 -28.63
CA TYR A 166 -10.79 -30.81 -29.23
C TYR A 166 -10.38 -32.21 -29.74
N PRO A 167 -11.14 -33.27 -29.44
CA PRO A 167 -10.88 -34.59 -30.00
C PRO A 167 -11.15 -34.59 -31.51
N ARG A 168 -10.12 -34.86 -32.32
CA ARG A 168 -10.18 -34.90 -33.79
C ARG A 168 -10.38 -36.33 -34.29
#